data_AF-A0A072UZZ1-F1
#
_entry.id   AF-A0A072UZZ1-F1
#
_cell.length_a   1.000
_cell.length_b   1.000
_cell.length_c   1.000
_cell.angle_alpha   90.00
_cell.angle_beta   90.00
_cell.angle_gamma   90.00
#
_symmetry.space_group_name_H-M   'P 1'
#
loop_
_entity.id
_entity.type
_entity.pdbx_description
1 polymer ?
#
loop_
_entity_poly.entity_id
_entity_poly.type
_entity_poly.pdbx_seq_one_letter_code
_entity_poly.pdbx_strand_id
1 'polypeptide(L)'
;MEALSLPTISVTNSNSNTYISLSAATNYASLSSLQHRPSSSTKHFTMKKSVVLVKAENEEDFELKQVRDMAAARKRWEALLRDEKIKVLTPREAGYAVQLSNKPLLDVRPSNEHNKAWVKGSTWIPIFNVDDGLDVGTIPRKITNFAMGGWWSGMPTLSFDNLFLPKVAEKFPKDAELIVACQKGLRSLAACELLYNAGYTNLFWVQGGFDAAEEEDLVVEGSAPLKFAGIGGVSEFLGWTDQQRAAAAKEGWGYRLVFSARLIGVFFVADALFIGAQQIGRYLQEIRTH
;
A
#
# COMPACT_ATOMS: atom_id res chain seq x y z
N MET A 1 0.73 -14.75 -62.29
CA MET A 1 -0.65 -14.23 -62.35
C MET A 1 -1.55 -15.34 -61.87
N GLU A 2 -2.09 -15.22 -60.66
CA GLU A 2 -3.45 -15.65 -60.31
C GLU A 2 -3.72 -15.14 -58.89
N ALA A 3 -4.80 -14.37 -58.80
CA ALA A 3 -5.33 -13.72 -57.61
C ALA A 3 -6.73 -14.32 -57.33
N LEU A 4 -7.36 -13.86 -56.25
CA LEU A 4 -8.74 -14.14 -55.77
C LEU A 4 -8.81 -15.35 -54.82
N SER A 5 -9.52 -15.35 -53.68
CA SER A 5 -10.36 -14.37 -52.98
C SER A 5 -10.69 -14.89 -51.57
N LEU A 6 -10.88 -13.99 -50.60
CA LEU A 6 -11.34 -14.24 -49.22
C LEU A 6 -12.80 -14.77 -49.16
N PRO A 7 -13.21 -15.42 -48.06
CA PRO A 7 -14.60 -15.40 -47.63
C PRO A 7 -14.79 -14.56 -46.35
N THR A 8 -15.73 -13.62 -46.47
CA THR A 8 -16.37 -12.81 -45.44
C THR A 8 -17.46 -13.64 -44.76
N ILE A 9 -17.54 -13.67 -43.42
CA ILE A 9 -18.75 -14.14 -42.70
C ILE A 9 -19.07 -13.14 -41.58
N SER A 10 -20.27 -12.57 -41.65
CA SER A 10 -20.87 -11.67 -40.67
C SER A 10 -21.93 -12.39 -39.83
N VAL A 11 -21.80 -12.23 -38.50
CA VAL A 11 -22.84 -11.99 -37.47
C VAL A 11 -24.09 -12.88 -37.44
N THR A 12 -24.27 -13.59 -36.31
CA THR A 12 -25.55 -13.54 -35.56
C THR A 12 -25.35 -13.57 -34.04
N ASN A 13 -26.08 -12.64 -33.44
CA ASN A 13 -26.34 -12.30 -32.06
C ASN A 13 -26.98 -13.45 -31.24
N SER A 14 -26.51 -13.68 -30.00
CA SER A 14 -27.33 -13.91 -28.78
C SER A 14 -26.48 -14.56 -27.68
N ASN A 15 -26.28 -13.87 -26.55
CA ASN A 15 -26.40 -14.52 -25.24
C ASN A 15 -26.50 -13.50 -24.11
N SER A 16 -27.49 -13.77 -23.28
CA SER A 16 -27.99 -13.03 -22.12
C SER A 16 -26.97 -12.93 -20.99
N ASN A 17 -26.63 -11.71 -20.57
CA ASN A 17 -26.03 -11.45 -19.27
C ASN A 17 -27.10 -10.95 -18.29
N THR A 18 -27.50 -11.84 -17.41
CA THR A 18 -28.30 -11.60 -16.21
C THR A 18 -27.47 -10.82 -15.20
N TYR A 19 -27.74 -9.51 -15.08
CA TYR A 19 -27.26 -8.70 -13.98
C TYR A 19 -28.28 -8.74 -12.84
N ILE A 20 -27.92 -9.36 -11.72
CA ILE A 20 -28.69 -9.30 -10.47
C ILE A 20 -28.46 -7.92 -9.87
N SER A 21 -29.46 -7.04 -9.97
CA SER A 21 -29.53 -5.78 -9.23
C SER A 21 -30.13 -6.04 -7.84
N LEU A 22 -29.31 -5.89 -6.80
CA LEU A 22 -29.80 -5.91 -5.42
C LEU A 22 -30.12 -4.47 -4.99
N SER A 23 -31.30 -3.98 -5.37
CA SER A 23 -31.86 -2.72 -4.89
C SER A 23 -32.57 -2.96 -3.55
N ALA A 24 -31.92 -2.65 -2.44
CA ALA A 24 -32.57 -2.61 -1.13
C ALA A 24 -33.35 -1.28 -1.00
N ALA A 25 -34.67 -1.37 -1.19
CA ALA A 25 -35.60 -0.30 -0.88
C ALA A 25 -35.67 -0.12 0.65
N THR A 26 -35.31 1.06 1.15
CA THR A 26 -35.64 1.44 2.54
C THR A 26 -36.88 2.31 2.49
N ASN A 27 -37.96 1.78 3.05
CA ASN A 27 -39.28 2.40 3.07
C ASN A 27 -39.25 3.72 3.85
N TYR A 28 -39.68 4.80 3.19
CA TYR A 28 -40.04 6.05 3.83
C TYR A 28 -41.40 5.87 4.53
N ALA A 29 -41.39 5.87 5.86
CA ALA A 29 -42.59 6.08 6.65
C ALA A 29 -42.77 7.59 6.88
N SER A 30 -43.72 8.16 6.14
CA SER A 30 -44.27 9.50 6.36
C SER A 30 -45.06 9.53 7.66
N LEU A 31 -44.70 10.43 8.58
CA LEU A 31 -45.56 10.85 9.68
C LEU A 31 -45.60 12.38 9.73
N SER A 32 -46.58 12.92 9.01
CA SER A 32 -47.05 14.29 9.18
C SER A 32 -48.16 14.33 10.22
N SER A 33 -47.98 15.14 11.27
CA SER A 33 -48.97 16.09 11.84
C SER A 33 -48.75 16.28 13.35
N LEU A 34 -48.40 17.50 13.75
CA LEU A 34 -49.27 18.34 14.58
C LEU A 34 -48.62 19.72 14.74
N GLN A 35 -49.30 20.73 14.20
CA GLN A 35 -49.01 22.13 14.49
C GLN A 35 -49.71 22.50 15.80
N HIS A 36 -48.95 22.99 16.77
CA HIS A 36 -49.49 23.92 17.77
C HIS A 36 -48.46 25.01 18.06
N ARG A 37 -48.81 26.23 17.67
CA ARG A 37 -48.23 27.48 18.16
C ARG A 37 -49.14 27.96 19.30
N PRO A 38 -48.56 28.37 20.43
CA PRO A 38 -48.89 29.71 20.88
C PRO A 38 -47.65 30.49 21.28
N SER A 39 -47.69 31.77 20.94
CA SER A 39 -46.77 32.82 21.32
C SER A 39 -46.86 33.15 22.81
N SER A 40 -45.72 33.28 23.49
CA SER A 40 -45.56 34.22 24.59
C SER A 40 -44.12 34.71 24.68
N SER A 41 -44.00 36.02 24.82
CA SER A 41 -42.77 36.79 24.90
C SER A 41 -42.19 36.73 26.31
N THR A 42 -40.90 36.44 26.45
CA THR A 42 -40.09 36.98 27.55
C THR A 42 -38.64 37.12 27.09
N LYS A 43 -38.13 38.36 27.13
CA LYS A 43 -36.74 38.69 26.84
C LYS A 43 -35.85 38.04 27.92
N HIS A 44 -34.84 37.27 27.52
CA HIS A 44 -33.76 36.90 28.43
C HIS A 44 -32.39 37.06 27.78
N PHE A 45 -31.53 37.57 28.63
CA PHE A 45 -30.23 38.19 28.41
C PHE A 45 -29.23 37.27 27.71
N THR A 46 -28.48 37.84 26.77
CA THR A 46 -27.40 37.19 26.04
C THR A 46 -26.25 36.85 26.97
N MET A 47 -25.93 35.58 27.11
CA MET A 47 -24.59 35.12 27.53
C MET A 47 -24.11 34.15 26.46
N LYS A 48 -23.30 34.65 25.52
CA LYS A 48 -22.54 33.82 24.58
C LYS A 48 -21.49 33.04 25.38
N LYS A 49 -21.89 31.91 25.96
CA LYS A 49 -20.93 30.90 26.41
C LYS A 49 -20.47 30.18 25.15
N SER A 50 -19.32 30.56 24.61
CA SER A 50 -18.65 29.77 23.59
C SER A 50 -18.21 28.47 24.23
N VAL A 51 -19.11 27.49 24.24
CA VAL A 51 -18.74 26.10 24.49
C VAL A 51 -17.93 25.70 23.26
N VAL A 52 -16.60 25.71 23.40
CA VAL A 52 -15.74 24.94 22.51
C VAL A 52 -16.11 23.48 22.79
N LEU A 53 -17.04 22.97 22.00
CA LEU A 53 -17.33 21.55 21.94
C LEU A 53 -16.08 20.92 21.32
N VAL A 54 -15.13 20.53 22.16
CA VAL A 54 -14.10 19.57 21.75
C VAL A 54 -14.86 18.28 21.49
N LYS A 55 -15.28 18.12 20.24
CA LYS A 55 -15.86 16.86 19.77
C LYS A 55 -14.73 15.86 19.88
N ALA A 56 -14.81 14.98 20.88
CA ALA A 56 -14.03 13.76 20.88
C ALA A 56 -14.43 13.03 19.59
N GLU A 57 -13.59 13.14 18.56
CA GLU A 57 -13.75 12.39 17.33
C GLU A 57 -13.62 10.91 17.75
N ASN A 58 -14.71 10.15 17.59
CA ASN A 58 -14.68 8.72 17.83
C ASN A 58 -13.63 8.10 16.89
N GLU A 59 -12.90 7.10 17.36
CA GLU A 59 -11.86 6.40 16.59
C GLU A 59 -12.41 5.90 15.23
N GLU A 60 -13.69 5.50 15.20
CA GLU A 60 -14.44 5.14 13.99
C GLU A 60 -14.56 6.28 12.96
N ASP A 61 -14.77 7.53 13.41
CA ASP A 61 -14.85 8.70 12.53
C ASP A 61 -13.49 9.01 11.91
N PHE A 62 -12.39 8.79 12.64
CA PHE A 62 -11.02 8.98 12.15
C PHE A 62 -10.65 7.95 11.07
N GLU A 63 -10.97 6.68 11.29
CA GLU A 63 -10.78 5.61 10.29
C GLU A 63 -11.63 5.87 9.03
N LEU A 64 -12.91 6.25 9.20
CA LEU A 64 -13.76 6.61 8.07
C LEU A 64 -13.22 7.81 7.29
N LYS A 65 -12.65 8.80 7.98
CA LYS A 65 -11.99 9.95 7.35
C LYS A 65 -10.75 9.52 6.57
N GLN A 66 -9.88 8.70 7.15
CA GLN A 66 -8.72 8.13 6.45
C GLN A 66 -9.12 7.36 5.19
N VAL A 67 -10.13 6.50 5.27
CA VAL A 67 -10.62 5.74 4.11
C VAL A 67 -11.13 6.66 3.01
N ARG A 68 -11.86 7.72 3.36
CA ARG A 68 -12.33 8.73 2.39
C ARG A 68 -11.16 9.50 1.77
N ASP A 69 -10.17 9.88 2.56
CA ASP A 69 -9.00 10.63 2.10
C ASP A 69 -8.14 9.77 1.16
N MET A 70 -7.95 8.48 1.46
CA MET A 70 -7.28 7.52 0.58
C MET A 70 -8.05 7.32 -0.73
N ALA A 71 -9.39 7.21 -0.67
CA ALA A 71 -10.22 7.10 -1.87
C ALA A 71 -10.16 8.37 -2.73
N ALA A 72 -10.14 9.55 -2.10
CA ALA A 72 -9.98 10.82 -2.79
C ALA A 72 -8.59 10.94 -3.43
N ALA A 73 -7.53 10.51 -2.74
CA ALA A 73 -6.17 10.47 -3.27
C ALA A 73 -6.06 9.54 -4.48
N ARG A 74 -6.63 8.34 -4.39
CA ARG A 74 -6.66 7.41 -5.53
C ARG A 74 -7.36 8.00 -6.75
N LYS A 75 -8.52 8.63 -6.56
CA LYS A 75 -9.22 9.31 -7.66
C LYS A 75 -8.40 10.44 -8.27
N ARG A 76 -7.68 11.21 -7.45
CA ARG A 76 -6.76 12.26 -7.91
C ARG A 76 -5.63 11.69 -8.77
N TRP A 77 -4.99 10.61 -8.32
CA TRP A 77 -3.93 9.96 -9.10
C TRP A 77 -4.45 9.35 -10.40
N GLU A 78 -5.61 8.68 -10.35
CA GLU A 78 -6.25 8.14 -11.55
C GLU A 78 -6.60 9.23 -12.57
N ALA A 79 -6.97 10.44 -12.11
CA ALA A 79 -7.17 11.59 -12.99
C ALA A 79 -5.85 12.05 -13.64
N LEU A 80 -4.75 12.13 -12.90
CA LEU A 80 -3.44 12.51 -13.45
C LEU A 80 -2.93 11.52 -14.51
N LEU A 81 -3.21 10.23 -14.32
CA LEU A 81 -2.90 9.19 -15.31
C LEU A 81 -3.82 9.28 -16.53
N ARG A 82 -5.12 9.53 -16.32
CA ARG A 82 -6.10 9.71 -17.39
C ARG A 82 -5.81 10.93 -18.26
N ASP A 83 -5.37 12.02 -17.64
CA ASP A 83 -5.01 13.27 -18.32
C ASP A 83 -3.60 13.22 -18.94
N GLU A 84 -2.93 12.06 -18.88
CA GLU A 84 -1.56 11.81 -19.36
C GLU A 84 -0.51 12.79 -18.82
N LYS A 85 -0.79 13.43 -17.68
CA LYS A 85 0.18 14.27 -16.96
C LYS A 85 1.32 13.44 -16.39
N ILE A 86 1.00 12.22 -15.98
CA ILE A 86 1.97 11.21 -15.58
C ILE A 86 1.83 10.06 -16.57
N LYS A 87 2.91 9.74 -17.27
CA LYS A 87 2.94 8.67 -18.26
C LYS A 87 3.10 7.33 -17.57
N VAL A 88 2.29 6.34 -17.94
CA VAL A 88 2.40 4.97 -17.42
C VAL A 88 3.47 4.23 -18.21
N LEU A 89 4.37 3.54 -17.52
CA LEU A 89 5.31 2.60 -18.11
C LEU A 89 5.15 1.22 -17.48
N THR A 90 5.29 0.18 -18.29
CA THR A 90 5.49 -1.17 -17.77
C THR A 90 6.92 -1.32 -17.21
N PRO A 91 7.16 -2.24 -16.26
CA PRO A 91 8.51 -2.47 -15.74
C PRO A 91 9.54 -2.80 -16.83
N ARG A 92 9.14 -3.55 -17.86
CA ARG A 92 9.96 -3.87 -19.03
C ARG A 92 10.34 -2.64 -19.85
N GLU A 93 9.37 -1.77 -20.14
CA GLU A 93 9.64 -0.51 -20.84
C GLU A 93 10.54 0.42 -20.01
N ALA A 94 10.32 0.46 -18.70
CA ALA A 94 11.18 1.21 -17.79
C ALA A 94 12.62 0.66 -17.81
N GLY A 95 12.79 -0.66 -17.83
CA GLY A 95 14.10 -1.30 -17.98
C GLY A 95 14.81 -0.92 -19.27
N TYR A 96 14.11 -0.96 -20.40
CA TYR A 96 14.66 -0.50 -21.67
C TYR A 96 15.02 1.00 -21.65
N ALA A 97 14.18 1.83 -21.05
CA ALA A 97 14.44 3.26 -20.93
C ALA A 97 15.68 3.58 -20.08
N VAL A 98 15.91 2.82 -19.01
CA VAL A 98 17.10 2.96 -18.16
C VAL A 98 18.35 2.45 -18.88
N GLN A 99 18.29 1.26 -19.50
CA GLN A 99 19.46 0.63 -20.11
C GLN A 99 19.89 1.28 -21.43
N LEU A 100 18.93 1.61 -22.31
CA LEU A 100 19.21 2.10 -23.66
C LEU A 100 19.27 3.62 -23.73
N SER A 101 18.33 4.29 -23.05
CA SER A 101 18.18 5.75 -23.13
C SER A 101 18.85 6.48 -21.96
N ASN A 102 19.47 5.75 -21.03
CA ASN A 102 20.11 6.28 -19.81
C ASN A 102 19.19 7.25 -19.04
N LYS A 103 17.88 6.98 -19.03
CA LYS A 103 16.91 7.82 -18.33
C LYS A 103 17.03 7.60 -16.83
N PRO A 104 16.97 8.67 -16.01
CA PRO A 104 17.09 8.54 -14.56
C PRO A 104 15.89 7.81 -13.98
N LEU A 105 16.18 6.76 -13.19
CA LEU A 105 15.21 6.02 -12.39
C LEU A 105 15.33 6.45 -10.92
N LEU A 106 14.25 6.97 -10.37
CA LEU A 106 14.10 7.36 -8.98
C LEU A 106 13.44 6.23 -8.17
N ASP A 107 14.20 5.64 -7.26
CA ASP A 107 13.67 4.71 -6.27
C ASP A 107 13.24 5.47 -5.01
N VAL A 108 11.93 5.46 -4.73
CA VAL A 108 11.32 6.15 -3.59
C VAL A 108 11.05 5.24 -2.39
N ARG A 109 11.57 4.00 -2.40
CA ARG A 109 11.39 3.06 -1.29
C ARG A 109 12.16 3.51 -0.04
N PRO A 110 11.67 3.14 1.17
CA PRO A 110 12.40 3.34 2.40
C PRO A 110 13.68 2.49 2.43
N SER A 111 14.62 2.88 3.28
CA SER A 111 15.94 2.26 3.42
C SER A 111 15.89 0.73 3.60
N ASN A 112 14.97 0.22 4.41
CA ASN A 112 14.82 -1.22 4.68
C ASN A 112 14.60 -2.05 3.40
N GLU A 113 13.82 -1.54 2.44
CA GLU A 113 13.54 -2.27 1.20
C GLU A 113 14.66 -2.07 0.17
N HIS A 114 15.20 -0.86 0.08
CA HIS A 114 16.28 -0.53 -0.85
C HIS A 114 17.55 -1.32 -0.53
N ASN A 115 17.90 -1.48 0.75
CA ASN A 115 19.09 -2.20 1.19
C ASN A 115 19.08 -3.69 0.80
N LYS A 116 17.91 -4.30 0.58
CA LYS A 116 17.79 -5.71 0.15
C LYS A 116 18.17 -5.87 -1.32
N ALA A 117 17.64 -4.98 -2.17
CA ALA A 117 17.87 -4.99 -3.61
C ALA A 117 17.48 -3.66 -4.24
N TRP A 118 18.23 -3.21 -5.23
CA TRP A 118 17.99 -2.00 -6.00
C TRP A 118 18.27 -2.21 -7.49
N VAL A 119 17.79 -1.30 -8.33
CA VAL A 119 18.06 -1.33 -9.77
C VAL A 119 19.39 -0.62 -10.03
N LYS A 120 20.25 -1.23 -10.84
CA LYS A 120 21.55 -0.66 -11.20
C LYS A 120 21.39 0.71 -11.87
N GLY A 121 22.14 1.70 -11.40
CA GLY A 121 22.07 3.07 -11.90
C GLY A 121 20.82 3.85 -11.44
N SER A 122 19.97 3.27 -10.58
CA SER A 122 18.89 4.03 -9.95
C SER A 122 19.42 5.00 -8.91
N THR A 123 18.74 6.14 -8.78
CA THR A 123 18.97 7.11 -7.71
C THR A 123 17.97 6.87 -6.59
N TRP A 124 18.48 6.59 -5.40
CA TRP A 124 17.65 6.42 -4.21
C TRP A 124 17.37 7.75 -3.52
N ILE A 125 16.09 8.09 -3.39
CA ILE A 125 15.60 9.19 -2.55
C ILE A 125 14.28 8.74 -1.92
N PRO A 126 14.26 8.36 -0.63
CA PRO A 126 13.05 7.86 0.01
C PRO A 126 12.01 8.97 0.17
N ILE A 127 10.75 8.64 -0.12
CA ILE A 127 9.62 9.51 0.24
C ILE A 127 9.20 9.33 1.70
N PHE A 128 9.47 8.15 2.26
CA PHE A 128 9.19 7.83 3.65
C PHE A 128 10.46 7.36 4.38
N ASN A 129 10.65 7.88 5.58
CA ASN A 129 11.69 7.44 6.50
C ASN A 129 11.13 6.36 7.43
N VAL A 130 12.03 5.47 7.87
CA VAL A 130 11.73 4.44 8.87
C VAL A 130 11.81 5.08 10.25
N ASP A 131 10.71 5.01 11.00
CA ASP A 131 10.67 5.55 12.36
C ASP A 131 11.28 4.55 13.35
N ASP A 132 12.58 4.64 13.60
CA ASP A 132 13.25 3.78 14.60
C ASP A 132 13.11 4.31 16.04
N GLY A 133 12.78 5.59 16.22
CA GLY A 133 12.67 6.24 17.53
C GLY A 133 11.51 5.73 18.40
N LEU A 134 11.74 5.60 19.70
CA LEU A 134 10.70 5.36 20.72
C LEU A 134 10.18 6.70 21.27
N ASP A 135 9.76 7.59 20.37
CA ASP A 135 9.17 8.87 20.78
C ASP A 135 7.73 8.67 21.29
N VAL A 136 7.33 9.42 22.31
CA VAL A 136 6.06 9.25 23.02
C VAL A 136 4.86 9.41 22.07
N GLY A 137 4.99 10.19 21.00
CA GLY A 137 3.97 10.34 19.96
C GLY A 137 3.91 9.21 18.93
N THR A 138 5.00 8.44 18.76
CA THR A 138 5.10 7.38 17.74
C THR A 138 4.78 5.99 18.30
N ILE A 139 4.90 5.80 19.62
CA ILE A 139 4.57 4.56 20.32
C ILE A 139 3.15 4.07 20.05
N PRO A 140 2.07 4.88 20.21
CA PRO A 140 0.71 4.39 19.94
C PRO A 140 0.57 3.92 18.49
N ARG A 141 1.13 4.67 17.53
CA ARG A 141 1.11 4.29 16.12
C ARG A 141 1.88 3.00 15.83
N LYS A 142 3.02 2.78 16.50
CA LYS A 142 3.79 1.52 16.41
C LYS A 142 3.00 0.34 16.96
N ILE A 143 2.31 0.51 18.08
CA ILE A 143 1.47 -0.54 18.69
C ILE A 143 0.29 -0.87 17.78
N THR A 144 -0.42 0.14 17.28
CA THR A 144 -1.53 -0.07 16.33
C THR A 144 -1.05 -0.75 15.06
N ASN A 145 0.06 -0.28 14.46
CA ASN A 145 0.66 -0.93 13.29
C ASN A 145 1.06 -2.37 13.57
N PHE A 146 1.65 -2.65 14.73
CA PHE A 146 1.99 -4.01 15.14
C PHE A 146 0.74 -4.88 15.27
N ALA A 147 -0.29 -4.43 16.00
CA ALA A 147 -1.54 -5.14 16.23
C ALA A 147 -2.33 -5.39 14.93
N MET A 148 -2.34 -4.44 14.00
CA MET A 148 -2.99 -4.55 12.68
C MET A 148 -2.22 -5.43 11.69
N GLY A 149 -1.14 -6.10 12.12
CA GLY A 149 -0.42 -7.06 11.28
C GLY A 149 0.99 -6.62 10.87
N GLY A 150 1.54 -5.56 11.45
CA GLY A 150 2.93 -5.13 11.24
C GLY A 150 3.94 -6.19 11.67
N TRP A 151 3.66 -6.93 12.74
CA TRP A 151 4.48 -8.08 13.18
C TRP A 151 4.51 -9.23 12.17
N TRP A 152 3.39 -9.45 11.47
CA TRP A 152 3.26 -10.48 10.43
C TRP A 152 3.92 -10.05 9.13
N SER A 153 3.60 -8.84 8.67
CA SER A 153 4.08 -8.28 7.39
C SER A 153 5.49 -7.70 7.44
N GLY A 154 6.03 -7.47 8.64
CA GLY A 154 7.32 -6.82 8.86
C GLY A 154 7.40 -5.39 8.33
N MET A 155 6.26 -4.74 8.04
CA MET A 155 6.27 -3.37 7.55
C MET A 155 6.65 -2.41 8.70
N PRO A 156 7.72 -1.62 8.54
CA PRO A 156 8.08 -0.62 9.52
C PRO A 156 7.02 0.49 9.57
N THR A 157 6.98 1.20 10.70
CA THR A 157 6.22 2.45 10.77
C THR A 157 6.97 3.51 9.96
N LEU A 158 6.24 4.13 9.03
CA LEU A 158 6.79 5.09 8.07
C LEU A 158 6.31 6.50 8.37
N SER A 159 7.21 7.48 8.30
CA SER A 159 6.90 8.90 8.34
C SER A 159 7.34 9.58 7.05
N PHE A 160 6.62 10.64 6.65
CA PHE A 160 6.91 11.35 5.40
C PHE A 160 8.19 12.19 5.53
N ASP A 161 9.08 12.12 4.54
CA ASP A 161 10.29 12.94 4.48
C ASP A 161 10.02 14.30 3.81
N ASN A 162 10.01 15.37 4.61
CA ASN A 162 9.88 16.73 4.10
C ASN A 162 11.06 17.16 3.21
N LEU A 163 12.20 16.48 3.30
CA LEU A 163 13.39 16.75 2.49
C LEU A 163 13.37 16.04 1.13
N PHE A 164 12.31 15.29 0.81
CA PHE A 164 12.19 14.59 -0.47
C PHE A 164 12.33 15.53 -1.68
N LEU A 165 11.51 16.59 -1.76
CA LEU A 165 11.52 17.51 -2.91
C LEU A 165 12.85 18.26 -3.08
N PRO A 166 13.47 18.83 -2.03
CA PRO A 166 14.81 19.43 -2.12
C PRO A 166 15.87 18.46 -2.66
N LYS A 167 15.90 17.22 -2.15
CA LYS A 167 16.88 16.20 -2.58
C LYS A 167 16.70 15.82 -4.06
N VAL A 168 15.46 15.76 -4.54
CA VAL A 168 15.19 15.47 -5.96
C VAL A 168 15.61 16.66 -6.83
N ALA A 169 15.28 17.89 -6.41
CA ALA A 169 15.63 19.11 -7.15
C ALA A 169 17.13 19.38 -7.24
N GLU A 170 17.92 18.92 -6.26
CA GLU A 170 19.38 19.00 -6.32
C GLU A 170 19.97 18.07 -7.39
N LYS A 171 19.39 16.88 -7.59
CA LYS A 171 19.92 15.87 -8.51
C LYS A 171 19.34 15.95 -9.92
N PHE A 172 18.09 16.41 -10.06
CA PHE A 172 17.37 16.36 -11.33
C PHE A 172 16.79 17.72 -11.70
N PRO A 173 16.97 18.17 -12.94
CA PRO A 173 16.27 19.36 -13.43
C PRO A 173 14.78 19.05 -13.61
N LYS A 174 13.93 20.07 -13.49
CA LYS A 174 12.46 19.93 -13.56
C LYS A 174 11.95 19.41 -14.90
N ASP A 175 12.72 19.63 -15.97
CA ASP A 175 12.38 19.23 -17.33
C ASP A 175 12.87 17.82 -17.66
N ALA A 176 13.62 17.16 -16.78
CA ALA A 176 14.12 15.80 -16.99
C ALA A 176 12.98 14.78 -17.08
N GLU A 177 13.18 13.78 -17.95
CA GLU A 177 12.33 12.61 -18.05
C GLU A 177 12.62 11.65 -16.90
N LEU A 178 11.87 11.79 -15.81
CA LEU A 178 12.11 11.08 -14.57
C LEU A 178 11.17 9.88 -14.44
N ILE A 179 11.75 8.69 -14.33
CA ILE A 179 11.01 7.46 -14.07
C ILE A 179 10.96 7.25 -12.56
N VAL A 180 9.78 7.10 -11.97
CA VAL A 180 9.59 6.95 -10.53
C VAL A 180 8.99 5.58 -10.24
N ALA A 181 9.66 4.81 -9.37
CA ALA A 181 9.26 3.46 -9.02
C ALA A 181 9.32 3.23 -7.51
N CYS A 182 8.45 2.34 -7.03
CA CYS A 182 8.50 1.78 -5.69
C CYS A 182 8.13 0.29 -5.73
N GLN A 183 7.91 -0.37 -4.60
CA GLN A 183 7.63 -1.82 -4.61
C GLN A 183 6.35 -2.16 -5.38
N LYS A 184 5.20 -1.59 -5.02
CA LYS A 184 3.88 -1.91 -5.60
C LYS A 184 3.27 -0.81 -6.49
N GLY A 185 3.96 0.33 -6.60
CA GLY A 185 3.52 1.49 -7.39
C GLY A 185 2.75 2.59 -6.63
N LEU A 186 2.17 2.33 -5.45
CA LEU A 186 1.36 3.35 -4.75
C LEU A 186 2.19 4.52 -4.21
N ARG A 187 3.34 4.23 -3.58
CA ARG A 187 4.23 5.28 -3.05
C ARG A 187 4.84 6.13 -4.16
N SER A 188 5.12 5.54 -5.32
CA SER A 188 5.61 6.27 -6.48
C SER A 188 4.53 7.14 -7.13
N LEU A 189 3.25 6.75 -7.09
CA LEU A 189 2.15 7.64 -7.52
C LEU A 189 2.04 8.88 -6.63
N ALA A 190 2.10 8.68 -5.30
CA ALA A 190 2.13 9.80 -4.37
C ALA A 190 3.35 10.71 -4.61
N ALA A 191 4.52 10.13 -4.85
CA ALA A 191 5.72 10.88 -5.21
C ALA A 191 5.55 11.66 -6.53
N CYS A 192 4.95 11.07 -7.55
CA CYS A 192 4.66 11.75 -8.82
C CYS A 192 3.69 12.93 -8.63
N GLU A 193 2.66 12.81 -7.79
CA GLU A 193 1.77 13.94 -7.48
C GLU A 193 2.56 15.09 -6.84
N LEU A 194 3.45 14.80 -5.89
CA LEU A 194 4.31 15.81 -5.26
C LEU A 194 5.26 16.48 -6.24
N LEU A 195 5.89 15.69 -7.12
CA LEU A 195 6.80 16.20 -8.15
C LEU A 195 6.05 17.03 -9.19
N TYR A 196 4.87 16.58 -9.61
CA TYR A 196 4.02 17.34 -10.53
C TYR A 196 3.65 18.71 -9.94
N ASN A 197 3.24 18.73 -8.66
CA ASN A 197 2.94 19.97 -7.94
C ASN A 197 4.18 20.88 -7.76
N ALA A 198 5.38 20.31 -7.73
CA ALA A 198 6.65 21.05 -7.69
C ALA A 198 7.11 21.60 -9.06
N GLY A 199 6.39 21.27 -10.13
CA GLY A 199 6.60 21.76 -11.49
C GLY A 199 7.39 20.81 -12.40
N TYR A 200 7.51 19.53 -12.05
CA TYR A 200 8.07 18.53 -12.96
C TYR A 200 7.06 18.16 -14.04
N THR A 201 7.49 18.18 -15.31
CA THR A 201 6.60 18.03 -16.46
C THR A 201 6.65 16.63 -17.07
N ASN A 202 7.81 15.98 -17.04
CA ASN A 202 8.05 14.69 -17.69
C ASN A 202 8.19 13.56 -16.67
N LEU A 203 7.07 13.19 -16.04
CA LEU A 203 7.03 12.13 -15.04
C LEU A 203 6.51 10.82 -15.63
N PHE A 204 7.24 9.74 -15.37
CA PHE A 204 6.87 8.39 -15.77
C PHE A 204 6.69 7.52 -14.52
N TRP A 205 5.52 6.92 -14.37
CA TRP A 205 5.21 6.02 -13.27
C TRP A 205 5.26 4.56 -13.73
N VAL A 206 5.99 3.73 -12.99
CA VAL A 206 6.06 2.28 -13.26
C VAL A 206 4.84 1.57 -12.70
N GLN A 207 4.00 1.03 -13.57
CA GLN A 207 2.80 0.30 -13.20
C GLN A 207 3.15 -0.97 -12.43
N GLY A 208 2.51 -1.18 -11.28
CA GLY A 208 2.78 -2.32 -10.40
C GLY A 208 4.12 -2.25 -9.66
N GLY A 209 4.96 -1.25 -9.95
CA GLY A 209 6.27 -1.08 -9.32
C GLY A 209 7.23 -2.24 -9.63
N PHE A 210 8.17 -2.47 -8.72
CA PHE A 210 9.16 -3.52 -8.84
C PHE A 210 8.61 -4.94 -8.65
N ASP A 211 7.46 -5.08 -8.01
CA ASP A 211 6.79 -6.36 -7.86
C ASP A 211 6.35 -6.97 -9.19
N ALA A 212 5.91 -6.12 -10.12
CA ALA A 212 5.50 -6.52 -11.46
C ALA A 212 6.67 -6.80 -12.42
N ALA A 213 7.91 -6.41 -12.07
CA ALA A 213 9.08 -6.55 -12.93
C ALA A 213 9.61 -7.98 -12.94
N GLU A 214 9.83 -8.60 -14.09
CA GLU A 214 10.54 -9.88 -14.14
C GLU A 214 12.05 -9.71 -13.87
N GLU A 215 12.76 -10.80 -13.57
CA GLU A 215 14.19 -10.73 -13.19
C GLU A 215 15.06 -10.24 -14.35
N GLU A 216 14.57 -10.42 -15.58
CA GLU A 216 15.22 -10.06 -16.83
C GLU A 216 14.90 -8.62 -17.27
N ASP A 217 13.83 -8.02 -16.74
CA ASP A 217 13.37 -6.70 -17.15
C ASP A 217 14.29 -5.58 -16.63
N LEU A 218 14.83 -5.77 -15.43
CA LEU A 218 15.65 -4.78 -14.73
C LEU A 218 16.96 -5.40 -14.28
N VAL A 219 18.07 -4.70 -14.48
CA VAL A 219 19.37 -5.12 -13.93
C VAL A 219 19.37 -4.81 -12.43
N VAL A 220 19.30 -5.84 -11.60
CA VAL A 220 19.21 -5.72 -10.14
C VAL A 220 20.57 -5.94 -9.51
N GLU A 221 20.85 -5.16 -8.46
CA GLU A 221 21.98 -5.34 -7.54
C GLU A 221 21.41 -5.55 -6.13
N GLY A 222 21.92 -6.54 -5.39
CA GLY A 222 21.45 -6.83 -4.04
C GLY A 222 21.60 -8.30 -3.64
N SER A 223 21.20 -8.60 -2.40
CA SER A 223 21.23 -9.97 -1.86
C SER A 223 19.96 -10.77 -2.15
N ALA A 224 18.87 -10.11 -2.53
CA ALA A 224 17.56 -10.72 -2.74
C ALA A 224 16.95 -10.34 -4.10
N PRO A 225 16.02 -11.14 -4.65
CA PRO A 225 15.25 -10.75 -5.83
C PRO A 225 14.43 -9.48 -5.56
N LEU A 226 14.37 -8.59 -6.55
CA LEU A 226 13.72 -7.29 -6.42
C LEU A 226 12.22 -7.38 -6.03
N LYS A 227 11.53 -8.43 -6.50
CA LYS A 227 10.13 -8.71 -6.14
C LYS A 227 9.92 -8.90 -4.63
N PHE A 228 10.88 -9.53 -3.97
CA PHE A 228 10.78 -9.87 -2.54
C PHE A 228 11.36 -8.79 -1.63
N ALA A 229 12.05 -7.78 -2.18
CA ALA A 229 12.68 -6.73 -1.41
C ALA A 229 11.70 -5.90 -0.55
N GLY A 230 10.42 -5.86 -0.91
CA GLY A 230 9.38 -5.20 -0.10
C GLY A 230 8.58 -6.11 0.83
N ILE A 231 8.89 -7.41 0.86
CA ILE A 231 8.30 -8.35 1.82
C ILE A 231 9.16 -8.34 3.08
N GLY A 232 8.52 -8.45 4.26
CA GLY A 232 9.20 -8.50 5.54
C GLY A 232 8.54 -9.43 6.55
N GLY A 233 9.19 -9.56 7.71
CA GLY A 233 8.62 -10.15 8.91
C GLY A 233 8.39 -11.66 8.82
N VAL A 234 7.45 -12.14 9.63
CA VAL A 234 7.11 -13.57 9.72
C VAL A 234 6.54 -14.10 8.40
N SER A 235 5.86 -13.23 7.63
CA SER A 235 5.31 -13.59 6.33
C SER A 235 6.38 -13.95 5.29
N GLU A 236 7.53 -13.26 5.31
CA GLU A 236 8.69 -13.57 4.48
C GLU A 236 9.24 -14.95 4.82
N PHE A 237 9.40 -15.23 6.11
CA PHE A 237 9.90 -16.51 6.61
C PHE A 237 8.96 -17.67 6.30
N LEU A 238 7.66 -17.50 6.42
CA LEU A 238 6.70 -18.58 6.16
C LEU A 238 6.32 -18.74 4.69
N GLY A 239 6.73 -17.82 3.80
CA GLY A 239 6.37 -17.88 2.39
C GLY A 239 4.91 -17.63 2.08
N TRP A 240 4.22 -16.94 2.98
CA TRP A 240 2.76 -16.85 2.93
C TRP A 240 2.25 -15.86 1.87
N THR A 241 3.13 -15.02 1.33
CA THR A 241 2.75 -14.00 0.36
C THR A 241 2.44 -14.57 -1.02
N ASP A 242 1.55 -13.91 -1.76
CA ASP A 242 1.15 -14.32 -3.12
C ASP A 242 2.35 -14.41 -4.07
N GLN A 243 3.32 -13.49 -3.94
CA GLN A 243 4.53 -13.44 -4.76
C GLN A 243 5.43 -14.65 -4.50
N GLN A 244 5.65 -14.99 -3.22
CA GLN A 244 6.46 -16.16 -2.86
C GLN A 244 5.79 -17.46 -3.29
N ARG A 245 4.46 -17.55 -3.18
CA ARG A 245 3.69 -18.71 -3.67
C ARG A 245 3.74 -18.84 -5.19
N ALA A 246 3.64 -17.72 -5.90
CA ALA A 246 3.75 -17.70 -7.36
C ALA A 246 5.16 -18.12 -7.84
N ALA A 247 6.21 -17.67 -7.16
CA ALA A 247 7.58 -18.12 -7.44
C ALA A 247 7.80 -19.59 -7.07
N ALA A 248 7.35 -20.02 -5.89
CA ALA A 248 7.42 -21.42 -5.45
C ALA A 248 6.67 -22.38 -6.39
N ALA A 249 5.57 -21.92 -7.01
CA ALA A 249 4.84 -22.71 -8.00
C ALA A 249 5.66 -22.94 -9.29
N LYS A 250 6.57 -22.01 -9.64
CA LYS A 250 7.47 -22.14 -10.78
C LYS A 250 8.68 -23.04 -10.47
N GLU A 251 9.19 -23.01 -9.23
CA GLU A 251 10.41 -23.73 -8.82
C GLU A 251 10.20 -25.20 -8.37
N GLY A 252 8.96 -25.70 -8.38
CA GLY A 252 8.66 -27.13 -8.22
C GLY A 252 8.56 -27.64 -6.77
N TRP A 253 8.74 -28.95 -6.57
CA TRP A 253 8.43 -29.64 -5.31
C TRP A 253 9.35 -29.27 -4.13
N GLY A 254 10.61 -28.91 -4.38
CA GLY A 254 11.57 -28.58 -3.33
C GLY A 254 11.12 -27.39 -2.48
N TYR A 255 10.56 -26.37 -3.11
CA TYR A 255 10.08 -25.17 -2.44
C TYR A 255 8.87 -25.45 -1.53
N ARG A 256 8.01 -26.40 -1.91
CA ARG A 256 6.86 -26.84 -1.09
C ARG A 256 7.32 -27.58 0.17
N LEU A 257 8.36 -28.42 0.06
CA LEU A 257 8.93 -29.14 1.21
C LEU A 257 9.55 -28.21 2.24
N VAL A 258 10.25 -27.15 1.79
CA VAL A 258 10.82 -26.14 2.69
C VAL A 258 9.72 -25.45 3.50
N PHE A 259 8.59 -25.10 2.87
CA PHE A 259 7.47 -24.53 3.60
C PHE A 259 6.80 -25.51 4.56
N SER A 260 6.60 -26.76 4.15
CA SER A 260 6.08 -27.80 5.03
C SER A 260 6.99 -27.99 6.25
N ALA A 261 8.31 -28.01 6.06
CA ALA A 261 9.28 -28.13 7.15
C ALA A 261 9.25 -26.93 8.10
N ARG A 262 9.17 -25.69 7.58
CA ARG A 262 9.03 -24.48 8.40
C ARG A 262 7.75 -24.51 9.23
N LEU A 263 6.64 -24.95 8.64
CA LEU A 263 5.34 -25.02 9.29
C LEU A 263 5.30 -26.09 10.39
N ILE A 264 5.92 -27.25 10.15
CA ILE A 264 6.16 -28.27 11.18
C ILE A 264 7.04 -27.71 12.31
N GLY A 265 8.08 -26.95 11.98
CA GLY A 265 8.92 -26.27 12.98
C GLY A 265 8.13 -25.32 13.88
N VAL A 266 7.17 -24.55 13.33
CA VAL A 266 6.28 -23.69 14.11
C VAL A 266 5.43 -24.49 15.10
N PHE A 267 4.90 -25.64 14.68
CA PHE A 267 4.16 -26.53 15.59
C PHE A 267 5.03 -27.03 16.75
N PHE A 268 6.26 -27.46 16.48
CA PHE A 268 7.18 -27.87 17.54
C PHE A 268 7.50 -26.74 18.53
N VAL A 269 7.68 -25.51 18.04
CA VAL A 269 7.92 -24.35 18.90
C VAL A 269 6.69 -24.02 19.75
N ALA A 270 5.49 -24.10 19.17
CA ALA A 270 4.24 -23.88 19.89
C ALA A 270 4.03 -24.92 20.99
N ASP A 271 4.27 -26.19 20.70
CA ASP A 271 4.20 -27.27 21.69
C ASP A 271 5.22 -27.08 22.81
N ALA A 272 6.46 -26.72 22.47
CA ALA A 272 7.50 -26.42 23.46
C ALA A 272 7.12 -25.23 24.35
N LEU A 273 6.56 -24.17 23.79
CA LEU A 273 6.06 -23.02 24.55
C LEU A 273 4.88 -23.39 25.44
N PHE A 274 3.96 -24.23 24.96
CA PHE A 274 2.82 -24.70 25.73
C PHE A 274 3.27 -25.53 26.95
N ILE A 275 4.20 -26.48 26.73
CA ILE A 275 4.79 -27.29 27.81
C ILE A 275 5.54 -26.39 28.80
N GLY A 276 6.35 -25.45 28.30
CA GLY A 276 7.08 -24.48 29.13
C GLY A 276 6.14 -23.62 29.99
N ALA A 277 5.05 -23.11 29.40
CA ALA A 277 4.04 -22.33 30.12
C ALA A 277 3.34 -23.13 31.22
N GLN A 278 3.03 -24.40 30.97
CA GLN A 278 2.48 -25.30 31.99
C GLN A 278 3.47 -25.52 33.14
N GLN A 279 4.74 -25.68 32.84
CA GLN A 279 5.78 -25.91 33.85
C GLN A 279 6.04 -24.67 34.70
N ILE A 280 6.04 -23.47 34.09
CA ILE A 280 6.11 -22.19 34.80
C ILE A 280 4.87 -21.98 35.68
N GLY A 281 3.67 -22.32 35.18
CA GLY A 281 2.43 -22.21 35.94
C GLY A 281 2.45 -23.06 37.22
N ARG A 282 2.98 -24.29 37.14
CA ARG A 282 3.18 -25.15 38.31
C ARG A 282 4.19 -24.57 39.29
N TYR A 283 5.31 -24.05 38.80
CA TYR A 283 6.35 -23.44 39.63
C TYR A 283 5.87 -22.16 40.35
N LEU A 284 5.07 -21.32 39.67
CA LEU A 284 4.46 -20.13 40.28
C LEU A 284 3.41 -20.49 41.34
N GLN A 285 2.69 -21.60 41.17
CA GLN A 285 1.77 -22.10 42.19
C GLN A 285 2.54 -22.54 43.44
N GLU A 286 3.67 -23.22 43.27
CA GLU A 286 4.51 -23.71 44.36
C GLU A 286 5.14 -22.56 45.18
N ILE A 287 5.60 -21.49 44.51
CA ILE A 287 6.11 -20.28 45.18
C ILE A 287 4.99 -19.53 45.93
N ARG A 288 3.75 -19.54 45.42
CA ARG A 288 2.62 -18.83 46.05
C ARG A 288 2.10 -19.54 47.30
N THR A 289 2.31 -20.84 47.41
CA THR A 289 1.88 -21.65 48.56
C THR A 289 2.84 -21.65 49.74
N HIS A 290 4.07 -21.14 49.55
CA HIS A 290 5.08 -20.91 50.60
C HIS A 290 5.08 -19.46 51.07
#